data_AF-A0A535BXI5-F1
#
_entry.id   AF-A0A535BXI5-F1
#
_cell.length_a   1.000
_cell.length_b   1.000
_cell.length_c   1.000
_cell.angle_alpha   90.00
_cell.angle_beta   90.00
_cell.angle_gamma   90.00
#
_symmetry.space_group_name_H-M   'P 1'
#
loop_
_entity.id
_entity.type
_entity.pdbx_description
1 polymer ?
#
loop_
_entity_poly.entity_id
_entity_poly.type
_entity_poly.pdbx_seq_one_letter_code
_entity_poly.pdbx_strand_id
1 'polypeptide(L)'
;MMNTRTPWLFEAPLAHEIAHHAYPEAPGGPGPVPPANPSPPGAFVQTRSGRLVGNVVGAANNLCEDVRSTLDRLHILWSINNADYDREYPRLSPPSCPPRSSLRPADIPLTIAAIGRNQAPTLHRVVAGHFLNLALTNNVGLGQRNNNNDIVQVQDILFALDLINLTDYTRERSAVVAMRPTPVTNARAVIPATLIGISRLKDAIAGGRLGWAPIRADEDEAGGDRFVGQTFNCGDFSVFVPRGASAGINKVHIFFSPGGVTGDSGLNAALTHGLRGASDTSEWILISVPGREPGFHTISTSEIAGCLTKVGRLPDITSLRLSAHSRGYRGLRETIRGRLIDTTSVERVVILDANHGDIAHVLSRSGIPASKVIAYGVNTGNLPLAKARTFRLPPGCMRAIGYSRLIQDAMVTRPSLSIPSSIRSQLLTLPNRGCFTTATALSGCQVNINAFCRDNHGRINTILRQESSPLGLKCFIDSNDLVRFGTIFSAGV
;
A
#
# COMPACT_ATOMS: atom_id res chain seq x y z
N MET A 1 33.38 22.24 -28.49
CA MET A 1 33.09 23.09 -27.32
C MET A 1 31.67 22.75 -26.86
N MET A 2 31.45 21.59 -26.25
CA MET A 2 31.44 21.39 -24.79
C MET A 2 30.80 22.55 -24.02
N ASN A 3 29.51 22.40 -23.72
CA ASN A 3 28.97 22.93 -22.48
C ASN A 3 28.12 21.83 -21.83
N THR A 4 28.74 21.16 -20.87
CA THR A 4 28.20 20.12 -20.00
C THR A 4 27.24 20.75 -19.00
N ARG A 5 25.95 20.39 -19.04
CA ARG A 5 25.07 20.49 -17.87
C ARG A 5 24.74 19.09 -17.38
N THR A 6 25.52 18.69 -16.39
CA THR A 6 25.24 17.65 -15.41
C THR A 6 23.91 17.95 -14.69
N PRO A 7 22.98 17.00 -14.57
CA PRO A 7 21.98 17.03 -13.53
C PRO A 7 22.32 15.95 -12.50
N TRP A 8 23.13 16.32 -11.52
CA TRP A 8 23.07 15.70 -10.19
C TRP A 8 22.46 16.75 -9.27
N LEU A 9 21.24 16.51 -8.82
CA LEU A 9 20.72 17.10 -7.60
C LEU A 9 19.94 16.00 -6.88
N PHE A 10 20.47 15.62 -5.73
CA PHE A 10 19.69 15.03 -4.67
C PHE A 10 18.51 15.96 -4.40
N GLU A 11 17.30 15.51 -4.70
CA GLU A 11 16.11 16.25 -4.37
C GLU A 11 15.19 15.34 -3.55
N ALA A 12 15.46 15.35 -2.24
CA ALA A 12 14.37 15.47 -1.29
C ALA A 12 13.78 16.87 -1.48
N PRO A 13 12.70 16.99 -2.27
CA PRO A 13 11.55 17.73 -1.76
C PRO A 13 10.22 17.04 -2.11
N LEU A 14 10.17 15.76 -2.50
CA LEU A 14 8.87 15.14 -2.80
C LEU A 14 7.96 15.09 -1.55
N ALA A 15 8.52 14.90 -0.34
CA ALA A 15 7.75 14.97 0.90
C ALA A 15 7.32 16.40 1.27
N HIS A 16 8.17 17.41 1.00
CA HIS A 16 7.86 18.81 1.24
C HIS A 16 6.82 19.34 0.24
N GLU A 17 6.92 18.95 -1.04
CA GLU A 17 5.91 19.22 -2.07
C GLU A 17 4.64 18.40 -1.88
N ILE A 18 4.67 17.16 -1.38
CA ILE A 18 3.43 16.44 -1.01
C ILE A 18 2.79 17.11 0.22
N ALA A 19 3.57 17.54 1.22
CA ALA A 19 3.05 18.26 2.39
C ALA A 19 2.59 19.70 2.07
N HIS A 20 3.10 20.35 1.01
CA HIS A 20 2.63 21.67 0.56
C HIS A 20 1.57 21.62 -0.56
N HIS A 21 1.56 20.60 -1.43
CA HIS A 21 0.59 20.44 -2.54
C HIS A 21 -0.59 19.51 -2.24
N ALA A 22 -0.51 18.61 -1.25
CA ALA A 22 -1.70 17.93 -0.73
C ALA A 22 -2.64 18.88 0.03
N TYR A 23 -2.17 20.09 0.32
CA TYR A 23 -2.92 21.15 0.97
C TYR A 23 -2.90 22.41 0.09
N PRO A 24 -3.63 22.45 -1.05
CA PRO A 24 -4.13 23.75 -1.49
C PRO A 24 -4.85 24.36 -0.29
N GLU A 25 -4.69 25.66 -0.07
CA GLU A 25 -5.29 26.44 1.01
C GLU A 25 -6.78 26.09 1.22
N ALA A 26 -7.05 24.99 1.91
CA ALA A 26 -8.35 24.72 2.47
C ALA A 26 -8.53 25.83 3.51
N PRO A 27 -9.66 26.56 3.50
CA PRO A 27 -9.90 27.55 4.54
C PRO A 27 -9.84 26.83 5.90
N GLY A 28 -8.72 27.03 6.60
CA GLY A 28 -8.33 26.24 7.77
C GLY A 28 -7.24 25.20 7.50
N GLY A 29 -6.02 25.64 7.18
CA GLY A 29 -4.78 24.89 7.49
C GLY A 29 -4.76 24.47 8.98
N PRO A 30 -3.71 23.78 9.49
CA PRO A 30 -3.70 23.32 10.88
C PRO A 30 -4.10 24.48 11.80
N GLY A 31 -5.32 24.41 12.35
CA GLY A 31 -5.91 25.50 13.12
C GLY A 31 -5.08 25.76 14.37
N PRO A 32 -5.35 26.83 15.13
CA PRO A 32 -4.63 27.13 16.36
C PRO A 32 -4.57 25.89 17.25
N VAL A 33 -3.37 25.37 17.40
CA VAL A 33 -3.06 24.22 18.24
C VAL A 33 -3.33 24.65 19.68
N PRO A 34 -4.05 23.88 20.50
CA PRO A 34 -4.23 24.19 21.91
C PRO A 34 -2.88 24.42 22.60
N PRO A 35 -2.79 25.34 23.59
CA PRO A 35 -1.54 25.64 24.28
C PRO A 35 -0.90 24.37 24.87
N ALA A 36 0.43 24.32 24.84
CA ALA A 36 1.21 23.16 25.25
C ALA A 36 0.95 22.80 26.71
N ASN A 37 0.43 21.59 26.96
CA ASN A 37 0.64 20.93 28.24
C ASN A 37 2.11 20.48 28.31
N PRO A 38 2.76 20.53 29.48
CA PRO A 38 4.09 19.94 29.64
C PRO A 38 4.04 18.46 29.21
N SER A 39 4.92 18.08 28.28
CA SER A 39 5.00 16.70 27.80
C SER A 39 5.21 15.76 28.98
N PRO A 40 4.41 14.70 29.14
CA PRO A 40 4.63 13.74 30.22
C PRO A 40 6.03 13.10 30.08
N PRO A 41 6.66 12.72 31.20
CA PRO A 41 7.83 11.85 31.18
C PRO A 41 7.53 10.61 30.31
N GLY A 42 8.37 10.32 29.32
CA GLY A 42 8.15 9.18 28.41
C GLY A 42 7.38 9.49 27.12
N ALA A 43 7.38 10.74 26.62
CA ALA A 43 6.88 11.07 25.28
C ALA A 43 7.78 10.46 24.18
N PHE A 44 7.54 9.19 23.85
CA PHE A 44 8.17 8.48 22.75
C PHE A 44 7.15 7.74 21.90
N VAL A 45 7.55 7.42 20.67
CA VAL A 45 6.85 6.56 19.74
C VAL A 45 7.79 5.43 19.35
N GLN A 46 7.28 4.19 19.34
CA GLN A 46 8.00 3.07 18.77
C GLN A 46 7.80 3.04 17.25
N THR A 47 8.88 2.94 16.49
CA THR A 47 8.83 2.80 15.03
C THR A 47 8.60 1.34 14.64
N ARG A 48 8.29 1.08 13.35
CA ARG A 48 8.16 -0.28 12.82
C ARG A 48 9.40 -1.16 13.02
N SER A 49 10.60 -0.57 13.06
CA SER A 49 11.84 -1.32 13.32
C SER A 49 12.03 -1.70 14.80
N GLY A 50 11.12 -1.25 15.68
CA GLY A 50 11.17 -1.46 17.12
C GLY A 50 11.98 -0.40 17.87
N ARG A 51 12.63 0.54 17.16
CA ARG A 51 13.38 1.66 17.72
C ARG A 51 12.45 2.73 18.29
N LEU A 52 12.98 3.61 19.13
CA LEU A 52 12.21 4.67 19.77
C LEU A 52 12.60 6.05 19.22
N VAL A 53 11.58 6.89 19.01
CA VAL A 53 11.71 8.32 18.68
C VAL A 53 11.05 9.15 19.78
N GLY A 54 11.75 10.15 20.32
CA GLY A 54 11.23 11.09 21.31
C GLY A 54 12.17 11.32 22.49
N ASN A 55 11.61 11.48 23.69
CA ASN A 55 12.35 11.75 24.92
C ASN A 55 13.02 10.48 25.48
N VAL A 56 13.94 9.93 24.71
CA VAL A 56 14.67 8.68 24.98
C VAL A 56 16.15 8.85 24.60
N VAL A 57 17.03 8.14 25.30
CA VAL A 57 18.47 8.12 25.02
C VAL A 57 18.89 6.74 24.49
N GLY A 58 20.05 6.65 23.85
CA GLY A 58 20.65 5.40 23.37
C GLY A 58 20.96 5.41 21.88
N ALA A 59 22.06 4.75 21.49
CA ALA A 59 22.61 4.81 20.14
C ALA A 59 21.69 4.23 19.04
N ALA A 60 20.71 3.40 19.41
CA ALA A 60 19.74 2.82 18.50
C ALA A 60 18.43 3.63 18.39
N ASN A 61 18.27 4.68 19.21
CA ASN A 61 17.07 5.52 19.26
C ASN A 61 17.34 6.86 18.56
N ASN A 62 16.26 7.57 18.22
CA ASN A 62 16.31 8.89 17.59
C ASN A 62 17.26 8.96 16.38
N LEU A 63 17.29 7.91 15.54
CA LEU A 63 18.03 7.98 14.29
C LEU A 63 17.41 9.04 13.39
N CYS A 64 18.24 9.81 12.68
CA CYS A 64 17.80 10.90 11.80
C CYS A 64 16.62 10.51 10.90
N GLU A 65 16.74 9.36 10.22
CA GLU A 65 15.69 8.85 9.33
C GLU A 65 14.39 8.48 10.06
N ASP A 66 14.49 7.95 11.29
CA ASP A 66 13.36 7.54 12.12
C ASP A 66 12.64 8.78 12.69
N VAL A 67 13.40 9.79 13.15
CA VAL A 67 12.86 11.06 13.63
C VAL A 67 12.17 11.81 12.49
N ARG A 68 12.84 11.96 11.33
CA ARG A 68 12.28 12.65 10.16
C ARG A 68 10.94 12.05 9.74
N SER A 69 10.90 10.73 9.56
CA SER A 69 9.66 10.05 9.15
C SER A 69 8.57 10.16 10.21
N THR A 70 8.93 10.16 11.50
CA THR A 70 7.97 10.34 12.60
C THR A 70 7.42 11.77 12.63
N LEU A 71 8.28 12.77 12.41
CA LEU A 71 7.88 14.17 12.34
C LEU A 71 6.94 14.43 11.16
N ASP A 72 7.24 13.88 9.98
CA ASP A 72 6.35 13.92 8.81
C ASP A 72 4.96 13.36 9.14
N ARG A 73 4.91 12.18 9.77
CA ARG A 73 3.62 11.56 10.15
C ARG A 73 2.89 12.34 11.24
N LEU A 74 3.60 12.95 12.19
CA LEU A 74 3.01 13.84 13.19
C LEU A 74 2.44 15.12 12.56
N HIS A 75 3.05 15.60 11.47
CA HIS A 75 2.54 16.74 10.70
C HIS A 75 1.26 16.37 9.95
N ILE A 76 1.23 15.22 9.26
CA ILE A 76 0.01 14.72 8.60
C ILE A 76 -1.12 14.45 9.62
N LEU A 77 -0.78 14.00 10.83
CA LEU A 77 -1.72 13.82 11.95
C LEU A 77 -2.21 15.12 12.59
N TRP A 78 -1.66 16.26 12.17
CA TRP A 78 -1.90 17.59 12.76
C TRP A 78 -1.52 17.67 14.25
N SER A 79 -0.55 16.86 14.65
CA SER A 79 0.05 16.88 16.00
C SER A 79 1.18 17.90 16.11
N ILE A 80 1.59 18.52 15.00
CA ILE A 80 2.50 19.67 14.94
C ILE A 80 1.97 20.67 13.90
N ASN A 81 2.12 21.98 14.16
CA ASN A 81 1.76 23.02 13.21
C ASN A 81 2.90 23.25 12.19
N ASN A 82 2.61 23.98 11.11
CA ASN A 82 3.58 24.26 10.06
C ASN A 82 4.82 25.01 10.59
N ALA A 83 4.63 26.04 11.42
CA ALA A 83 5.73 26.87 11.91
C ALA A 83 6.75 26.10 12.78
N ASP A 84 6.28 25.14 13.58
CA ASP A 84 7.12 24.26 14.38
C ASP A 84 7.77 23.17 13.52
N TYR A 85 7.04 22.61 12.56
CA TYR A 85 7.56 21.64 11.59
C TYR A 85 8.69 22.24 10.75
N ASP A 86 8.46 23.40 10.14
CA ASP A 86 9.42 24.12 9.29
C ASP A 86 10.69 24.53 10.05
N ARG A 87 10.60 24.67 11.38
CA ARG A 87 11.74 25.02 12.23
C ARG A 87 12.65 23.82 12.54
N GLU A 88 12.09 22.63 12.72
CA GLU A 88 12.87 21.44 13.09
C GLU A 88 13.26 20.59 11.89
N TYR A 89 12.38 20.46 10.89
CA TYR A 89 12.56 19.55 9.75
C TYR A 89 13.86 19.75 8.96
N PRO A 90 14.32 20.98 8.63
CA PRO A 90 15.56 21.18 7.87
C PRO A 90 16.82 20.62 8.57
N ARG A 91 16.77 20.47 9.90
CA ARG A 91 17.88 19.93 10.70
C ARG A 91 17.95 18.40 10.64
N LEU A 92 16.86 17.75 10.23
CA LEU A 92 16.73 16.29 10.15
C LEU A 92 17.10 15.73 8.77
N SER A 93 17.49 16.59 7.83
CA SER A 93 17.83 16.22 6.46
C SER A 93 19.34 16.33 6.21
N PRO A 94 19.91 15.52 5.29
CA PRO A 94 21.30 15.68 4.87
C PRO A 94 21.55 17.10 4.30
N PRO A 95 22.72 17.72 4.56
CA PRO A 95 23.88 17.16 5.27
C PRO A 95 23.81 17.27 6.80
N SER A 96 22.86 18.02 7.36
CA SER A 96 22.74 18.30 8.80
C SER A 96 22.54 17.06 9.67
N CYS A 97 21.86 16.06 9.11
CA CYS A 97 21.60 14.77 9.76
C CYS A 97 22.05 13.63 8.84
N PRO A 98 23.29 13.14 8.96
CA PRO A 98 23.77 11.99 8.19
C PRO A 98 22.93 10.73 8.45
N PRO A 99 22.78 9.82 7.45
CA PRO A 99 22.09 8.56 7.67
C PRO A 99 22.67 7.78 8.85
N ARG A 100 21.79 7.20 9.69
CA ARG A 100 22.14 6.39 10.87
C ARG A 100 22.81 7.15 12.02
N SER A 101 22.90 8.49 11.99
CA SER A 101 23.28 9.23 13.19
C SER A 101 22.09 9.37 14.16
N SER A 102 22.38 9.29 15.45
CA SER A 102 21.40 9.42 16.53
C SER A 102 21.37 10.85 17.06
N LEU A 103 20.17 11.37 17.31
CA LEU A 103 19.92 12.70 17.87
C LEU A 103 19.64 12.60 19.37
N ARG A 104 20.08 13.59 20.15
CA ARG A 104 19.70 13.69 21.56
C ARG A 104 18.29 14.28 21.66
N PRO A 105 17.54 14.01 22.74
CA PRO A 105 16.24 14.66 22.96
C PRO A 105 16.27 16.19 22.87
N ALA A 106 17.36 16.83 23.31
CA ALA A 106 17.56 18.27 23.21
C ALA A 106 17.63 18.81 21.77
N ASP A 107 17.95 17.94 20.81
CA ASP A 107 18.06 18.29 19.40
C ASP A 107 16.70 18.20 18.66
N ILE A 108 15.67 17.61 19.29
CA ILE A 108 14.33 17.36 18.71
C ILE A 108 13.14 17.77 19.62
N PRO A 109 13.18 18.95 20.28
CA PRO A 109 12.16 19.33 21.26
C PRO A 109 10.74 19.48 20.67
N LEU A 110 10.61 19.87 19.39
CA LEU A 110 9.31 20.10 18.76
C LEU A 110 8.64 18.77 18.38
N THR A 111 9.42 17.79 17.94
CA THR A 111 8.96 16.40 17.76
C THR A 111 8.47 15.82 19.09
N ILE A 112 9.20 16.00 20.19
CA ILE A 112 8.79 15.50 21.52
C ILE A 112 7.47 16.13 21.97
N ALA A 113 7.30 17.45 21.79
CA ALA A 113 6.05 18.14 22.09
C ALA A 113 4.90 17.63 21.20
N ALA A 114 5.16 17.38 19.92
CA ALA A 114 4.18 16.84 18.99
C ALA A 114 3.74 15.41 19.36
N ILE A 115 4.66 14.56 19.80
CA ILE A 115 4.34 13.22 20.35
C ILE A 115 3.39 13.35 21.54
N GLY A 116 3.66 14.27 22.47
CA GLY A 116 2.77 14.54 23.61
C GLY A 116 1.36 14.94 23.16
N ARG A 117 1.24 15.87 22.19
CA ARG A 117 -0.06 16.26 21.63
C ARG A 117 -0.77 15.11 20.91
N ASN A 118 -0.01 14.23 20.28
CA ASN A 118 -0.55 13.08 19.55
C ASN A 118 -1.35 12.13 20.46
N GLN A 119 -1.03 12.07 21.76
CA GLN A 119 -1.69 11.21 22.74
C GLN A 119 -3.15 11.59 23.04
N ALA A 120 -3.58 12.81 22.68
CA ALA A 120 -4.96 13.25 22.85
C ALA A 120 -5.93 12.33 22.08
N PRO A 121 -6.97 11.76 22.74
CA PRO A 121 -7.92 10.81 22.13
C PRO A 121 -8.97 11.53 21.29
N THR A 122 -8.50 12.24 20.28
CA THR A 122 -9.31 13.01 19.32
C THR A 122 -8.82 12.73 17.91
N LEU A 123 -9.77 12.45 17.01
CA LEU A 123 -9.53 12.23 15.60
C LEU A 123 -10.19 13.36 14.81
N HIS A 124 -9.36 14.14 14.10
CA HIS A 124 -9.84 15.19 13.23
C HIS A 124 -10.45 14.59 11.95
N ARG A 125 -11.56 15.15 11.45
CA ARG A 125 -12.25 14.62 10.26
C ARG A 125 -11.37 14.53 9.02
N VAL A 126 -10.47 15.49 8.82
CA VAL A 126 -9.55 15.51 7.67
C VAL A 126 -8.48 14.42 7.80
N VAL A 127 -7.96 14.21 9.02
CA VAL A 127 -7.01 13.12 9.31
C VAL A 127 -7.67 11.76 9.12
N ALA A 128 -8.95 11.61 9.51
CA ALA A 128 -9.74 10.41 9.25
C ALA A 128 -9.96 10.19 7.73
N GLY A 129 -10.27 11.24 6.99
CA GLY A 129 -10.40 11.18 5.53
C GLY A 129 -9.10 10.73 4.84
N HIS A 130 -7.96 11.23 5.31
CA HIS A 130 -6.64 10.90 4.75
C HIS A 130 -6.21 9.45 5.03
N PHE A 131 -6.10 9.07 6.30
CA PHE A 131 -5.55 7.75 6.67
C PHE A 131 -6.56 6.61 6.59
N LEU A 132 -7.84 6.91 6.86
CA LEU A 132 -8.89 5.90 7.03
C LEU A 132 -9.91 5.91 5.89
N ASN A 133 -9.78 6.84 4.93
CA ASN A 133 -10.77 7.06 3.87
C ASN A 133 -12.20 7.26 4.42
N LEU A 134 -12.32 7.93 5.57
CA LEU A 134 -13.60 8.21 6.23
C LEU A 134 -14.10 9.63 5.96
N ALA A 135 -15.32 9.76 5.47
CA ALA A 135 -15.98 11.04 5.26
C ALA A 135 -16.76 11.48 6.51
N LEU A 136 -16.04 11.86 7.56
CA LEU A 136 -16.67 12.29 8.83
C LEU A 136 -17.24 13.72 8.72
N THR A 137 -18.43 13.94 9.30
CA THR A 137 -19.03 15.29 9.34
C THR A 137 -18.39 16.16 10.41
N ASN A 138 -18.04 15.57 11.56
CA ASN A 138 -17.41 16.22 12.70
C ASN A 138 -16.20 15.41 13.21
N ASN A 139 -15.39 16.04 14.05
CA ASN A 139 -14.34 15.36 14.80
C ASN A 139 -14.95 14.39 15.82
N VAL A 140 -14.22 13.31 16.11
CA VAL A 140 -14.62 12.28 17.06
C VAL A 140 -13.60 12.22 18.20
N GLY A 141 -14.07 12.11 19.44
CA GLY A 141 -13.22 11.91 20.60
C GLY A 141 -13.56 12.80 21.79
N LEU A 142 -12.63 12.91 22.72
CA LEU A 142 -12.86 13.66 23.97
C LEU A 142 -13.10 15.15 23.69
N GLY A 143 -14.19 15.69 24.27
CA GLY A 143 -14.57 17.10 24.12
C GLY A 143 -15.07 17.49 22.71
N GLN A 144 -15.26 16.52 21.82
CA GLN A 144 -15.77 16.77 20.47
C GLN A 144 -17.30 16.68 20.40
N ARG A 145 -17.89 17.12 19.28
CA ARG A 145 -19.34 17.03 19.05
C ARG A 145 -19.86 15.59 19.02
N ASN A 146 -19.03 14.63 18.58
CA ASN A 146 -19.35 13.20 18.67
C ASN A 146 -20.71 12.83 18.07
N ASN A 147 -20.88 13.16 16.77
CA ASN A 147 -22.03 12.70 16.01
C ASN A 147 -22.06 11.15 15.99
N ASN A 148 -23.22 10.55 16.26
CA ASN A 148 -23.39 9.10 16.34
C ASN A 148 -22.94 8.39 15.05
N ASN A 149 -23.21 8.96 13.87
CA ASN A 149 -22.81 8.35 12.60
C ASN A 149 -21.30 8.40 12.38
N ASP A 150 -20.63 9.46 12.84
CA ASP A 150 -19.17 9.57 12.73
C ASP A 150 -18.48 8.61 13.70
N ILE A 151 -18.99 8.48 14.93
CA ILE A 151 -18.47 7.52 15.91
C ILE A 151 -18.59 6.08 15.39
N VAL A 152 -19.76 5.71 14.85
CA VAL A 152 -20.02 4.37 14.32
C VAL A 152 -19.04 4.02 13.20
N GLN A 153 -18.75 4.96 12.29
CA GLN A 153 -17.75 4.77 11.23
C GLN A 153 -16.33 4.60 11.78
N VAL A 154 -15.95 5.41 12.79
CA VAL A 154 -14.65 5.28 13.45
C VAL A 154 -14.54 3.93 14.17
N GLN A 155 -15.59 3.49 14.87
CA GLN A 155 -15.64 2.18 15.53
C GLN A 155 -15.47 1.03 14.54
N ASP A 156 -16.13 1.09 13.39
CA ASP A 156 -16.03 0.07 12.33
C ASP A 156 -14.58 -0.10 11.86
N ILE A 157 -13.90 1.01 11.56
CA ILE A 157 -12.49 0.98 11.14
C ILE A 157 -11.55 0.56 12.27
N LEU A 158 -11.73 1.06 13.49
CA LEU A 158 -10.88 0.67 14.63
C LEU A 158 -11.00 -0.84 14.91
N PHE A 159 -12.19 -1.41 14.77
CA PHE A 159 -12.39 -2.85 14.90
C PHE A 159 -11.78 -3.61 13.73
N ALA A 160 -11.98 -3.16 12.49
CA ALA A 160 -11.40 -3.79 11.30
C ALA A 160 -9.86 -3.76 11.27
N LEU A 161 -9.25 -2.79 11.96
CA LEU A 161 -7.80 -2.66 12.16
C LEU A 161 -7.30 -3.30 13.47
N ASP A 162 -8.15 -4.06 14.18
CA ASP A 162 -7.83 -4.73 15.45
C ASP A 162 -7.32 -3.79 16.57
N LEU A 163 -7.70 -2.52 16.54
CA LEU A 163 -7.32 -1.51 17.55
C LEU A 163 -8.25 -1.52 18.78
N ILE A 164 -9.46 -2.06 18.61
CA ILE A 164 -10.44 -2.38 19.66
C ILE A 164 -10.92 -3.82 19.46
N ASN A 165 -11.24 -4.51 20.56
CA ASN A 165 -11.73 -5.90 20.49
C ASN A 165 -13.25 -5.95 20.20
N LEU A 166 -13.73 -7.15 19.83
CA LEU A 166 -15.14 -7.40 19.48
C LEU A 166 -16.12 -7.05 20.61
N THR A 167 -15.76 -7.34 21.87
CA THR A 167 -16.61 -7.08 23.04
C THR A 167 -16.84 -5.58 23.24
N ASP A 168 -15.75 -4.80 23.22
CA ASP A 168 -15.79 -3.35 23.35
C ASP A 168 -16.50 -2.70 22.17
N TYR A 169 -16.18 -3.12 20.95
CA TYR A 169 -16.83 -2.67 19.72
C TYR A 169 -18.35 -2.88 19.80
N THR A 170 -18.81 -4.09 20.12
CA THR A 170 -20.24 -4.43 20.15
C THR A 170 -20.98 -3.61 21.22
N ARG A 171 -20.40 -3.49 22.42
CA ARG A 171 -20.98 -2.74 23.53
C ARG A 171 -21.12 -1.25 23.18
N GLU A 172 -20.03 -0.61 22.78
CA GLU A 172 -20.00 0.83 22.54
C GLU A 172 -20.81 1.22 21.31
N ARG A 173 -20.75 0.41 20.24
CA ARG A 173 -21.57 0.63 19.05
C ARG A 173 -23.06 0.59 19.38
N SER A 174 -23.51 -0.41 20.13
CA SER A 174 -24.91 -0.55 20.52
C SER A 174 -25.37 0.65 21.36
N ALA A 175 -24.53 1.12 22.30
CA ALA A 175 -24.81 2.31 23.09
C ALA A 175 -24.94 3.57 22.22
N VAL A 176 -24.01 3.79 21.28
CA VAL A 176 -24.03 4.95 20.37
C VAL A 176 -25.25 4.93 19.46
N VAL A 177 -25.64 3.75 18.95
CA VAL A 177 -26.84 3.58 18.12
C VAL A 177 -28.11 3.87 18.92
N ALA A 178 -28.20 3.38 20.16
CA ALA A 178 -29.35 3.61 21.04
C ALA A 178 -29.53 5.10 21.42
N MET A 179 -28.46 5.90 21.38
CA MET A 179 -28.52 7.34 21.67
C MET A 179 -29.00 8.20 20.49
N ARG A 180 -29.20 7.63 19.29
CA ARG A 180 -29.59 8.42 18.11
C ARG A 180 -30.95 9.11 18.29
N PRO A 181 -31.13 10.34 17.79
CA PRO A 181 -30.16 11.15 17.02
C PRO A 181 -29.26 12.05 17.88
N THR A 182 -29.26 11.88 19.21
CA THR A 182 -28.56 12.76 20.15
C THR A 182 -27.05 12.48 20.15
N PRO A 183 -26.19 13.49 19.89
CA PRO A 183 -24.75 13.32 19.95
C PRO A 183 -24.25 12.88 21.33
N VAL A 184 -23.12 12.17 21.36
CA VAL A 184 -22.54 11.63 22.59
C VAL A 184 -21.76 12.72 23.34
N THR A 185 -22.35 13.28 24.38
CA THR A 185 -21.73 14.35 25.19
C THR A 185 -20.78 13.83 26.28
N ASN A 186 -21.03 12.63 26.84
CA ASN A 186 -20.18 11.98 27.84
C ASN A 186 -19.31 10.85 27.23
N ALA A 187 -18.40 11.22 26.33
CA ALA A 187 -17.60 10.25 25.59
C ALA A 187 -16.79 9.29 26.49
N ARG A 188 -16.33 9.74 27.67
CA ARG A 188 -15.57 8.89 28.60
C ARG A 188 -16.39 7.72 29.16
N ALA A 189 -17.70 7.91 29.34
CA ALA A 189 -18.58 6.86 29.84
C ALA A 189 -19.10 5.97 28.70
N VAL A 190 -19.43 6.57 27.55
CA VAL A 190 -20.14 5.87 26.46
C VAL A 190 -19.18 5.14 25.51
N ILE A 191 -18.03 5.74 25.20
CA ILE A 191 -17.09 5.22 24.19
C ILE A 191 -15.62 5.11 24.68
N PRO A 192 -15.34 4.64 25.91
CA PRO A 192 -13.98 4.62 26.45
C PRO A 192 -12.96 3.82 25.62
N ALA A 193 -13.34 2.66 25.07
CA ALA A 193 -12.48 1.85 24.22
C ALA A 193 -12.25 2.51 22.86
N THR A 194 -13.25 3.18 22.29
CA THR A 194 -13.10 4.00 21.08
C THR A 194 -12.06 5.10 21.29
N LEU A 195 -12.08 5.80 22.45
CA LEU A 195 -11.08 6.82 22.79
C LEU A 195 -9.66 6.24 22.86
N ILE A 196 -9.50 5.08 23.50
CA ILE A 196 -8.22 4.36 23.57
C ILE A 196 -7.78 3.93 22.16
N GLY A 197 -8.71 3.42 21.35
CA GLY A 197 -8.47 3.01 19.97
C GLY A 197 -7.98 4.17 19.09
N ILE A 198 -8.54 5.38 19.26
CA ILE A 198 -8.06 6.60 18.58
C ILE A 198 -6.62 6.91 18.99
N SER A 199 -6.27 6.85 20.28
CA SER A 199 -4.89 7.07 20.72
C SER A 199 -3.92 6.03 20.15
N ARG A 200 -4.31 4.74 20.16
CA ARG A 200 -3.53 3.64 19.54
C ARG A 200 -3.34 3.83 18.04
N LEU A 201 -4.38 4.24 17.34
CA LEU A 201 -4.34 4.54 15.91
C LEU A 201 -3.28 5.61 15.63
N LYS A 202 -3.37 6.76 16.32
CA LYS A 202 -2.47 7.89 16.10
C LYS A 202 -1.02 7.56 16.47
N ASP A 203 -0.80 6.78 17.51
CA ASP A 203 0.52 6.29 17.90
C ASP A 203 1.10 5.32 16.84
N ALA A 204 0.28 4.41 16.32
CA ALA A 204 0.68 3.51 15.23
C ALA A 204 0.99 4.26 13.93
N ILE A 205 0.23 5.31 13.59
CA ILE A 205 0.52 6.17 12.44
C ILE A 205 1.83 6.91 12.66
N ALA A 206 2.02 7.59 13.80
CA ALA A 206 3.26 8.32 14.08
C ALA A 206 4.50 7.41 13.98
N GLY A 207 4.39 6.16 14.43
CA GLY A 207 5.46 5.17 14.35
C GLY A 207 5.61 4.45 13.01
N GLY A 208 4.75 4.74 12.02
CA GLY A 208 4.72 4.02 10.75
C GLY A 208 4.38 2.53 10.90
N ARG A 209 3.74 2.14 12.01
CA ARG A 209 3.38 0.76 12.38
C ARG A 209 2.01 0.34 11.87
N LEU A 210 1.13 1.29 11.56
CA LEU A 210 -0.19 0.97 11.02
C LEU A 210 -0.05 0.42 9.59
N GLY A 211 -0.79 -0.63 9.26
CA GLY A 211 -0.76 -1.27 7.94
C GLY A 211 0.51 -2.08 7.66
N TRP A 212 0.74 -2.38 6.39
CA TRP A 212 1.84 -3.22 5.95
C TRP A 212 3.13 -2.42 5.77
N ALA A 213 4.28 -3.09 5.82
CA ALA A 213 5.54 -2.41 5.49
C ALA A 213 5.54 -2.10 3.98
N PRO A 214 5.58 -0.83 3.56
CA PRO A 214 5.62 -0.50 2.14
C PRO A 214 6.93 -1.00 1.54
N ILE A 215 6.84 -1.76 0.44
CA ILE A 215 8.01 -2.19 -0.37
C ILE A 215 7.94 -1.62 -1.79
N ARG A 216 6.94 -0.77 -2.05
CA ARG A 216 6.65 -0.14 -3.34
C ARG A 216 6.63 1.36 -3.13
N ALA A 217 7.31 2.11 -3.99
CA ALA A 217 7.42 3.56 -3.84
C ALA A 217 6.04 4.25 -3.88
N ASP A 218 5.11 3.73 -4.68
CA ASP A 218 3.75 4.24 -4.81
C ASP A 218 2.81 3.90 -3.64
N GLU A 219 3.27 3.04 -2.71
CA GLU A 219 2.52 2.63 -1.51
C GLU A 219 3.15 3.18 -0.21
N ASP A 220 4.27 3.90 -0.30
CA ASP A 220 4.92 4.57 0.83
C ASP A 220 4.40 6.00 1.00
N GLU A 221 4.04 6.36 2.23
CA GLU A 221 3.84 7.75 2.64
C GLU A 221 4.60 8.01 3.93
N ALA A 222 5.69 8.78 3.82
CA ALA A 222 6.59 9.10 4.92
C ALA A 222 7.04 7.83 5.70
N GLY A 223 7.37 6.73 5.01
CA GLY A 223 7.77 5.47 5.63
C GLY A 223 6.64 4.65 6.26
N GLY A 224 5.38 5.03 6.03
CA GLY A 224 4.17 4.31 6.45
C GLY A 224 3.38 3.74 5.26
N ASP A 225 2.42 2.85 5.55
CA ASP A 225 1.50 2.32 4.54
C ASP A 225 0.47 3.36 4.13
N ARG A 226 0.59 3.87 2.90
CA ARG A 226 -0.38 4.83 2.33
C ARG A 226 -1.80 4.26 2.26
N PHE A 227 -1.94 2.95 2.13
CA PHE A 227 -3.22 2.29 1.85
C PHE A 227 -3.83 1.60 3.08
N VAL A 228 -3.43 2.03 4.26
CA VAL A 228 -3.81 1.38 5.51
C VAL A 228 -5.31 1.34 5.75
N GLY A 229 -6.03 2.46 5.60
CA GLY A 229 -7.49 2.54 5.73
C GLY A 229 -8.27 1.84 4.63
N GLN A 230 -7.58 1.27 3.66
CA GLN A 230 -8.15 0.61 2.49
C GLN A 230 -7.80 -0.88 2.43
N THR A 231 -6.94 -1.37 3.33
CA THR A 231 -6.38 -2.73 3.26
C THR A 231 -6.74 -3.54 4.50
N PHE A 232 -7.35 -4.71 4.31
CA PHE A 232 -7.92 -5.50 5.39
C PHE A 232 -7.61 -6.99 5.26
N ASN A 233 -7.53 -7.66 6.40
CA ASN A 233 -7.38 -9.12 6.48
C ASN A 233 -8.76 -9.79 6.48
N CYS A 234 -8.96 -10.82 5.66
CA CYS A 234 -10.18 -11.62 5.65
C CYS A 234 -9.84 -13.12 5.61
N GLY A 235 -9.62 -13.73 6.78
CA GLY A 235 -9.07 -15.09 6.86
C GLY A 235 -7.69 -15.13 6.18
N ASP A 236 -7.55 -16.02 5.20
CA ASP A 236 -6.32 -16.15 4.40
C ASP A 236 -6.22 -15.11 3.25
N PHE A 237 -7.30 -14.38 2.99
CA PHE A 237 -7.39 -13.40 1.91
C PHE A 237 -6.98 -12.00 2.37
N SER A 238 -6.49 -11.20 1.41
CA SER A 238 -6.36 -9.76 1.59
C SER A 238 -7.40 -9.03 0.76
N VAL A 239 -7.99 -7.99 1.33
CA VAL A 239 -8.97 -7.14 0.67
C VAL A 239 -8.41 -5.73 0.59
N PHE A 240 -8.39 -5.16 -0.60
CA PHE A 240 -8.10 -3.74 -0.82
C PHE A 240 -9.31 -3.07 -1.45
N VAL A 241 -9.80 -2.01 -0.82
CA VAL A 241 -10.94 -1.19 -1.28
C VAL A 241 -10.38 0.11 -1.88
N PRO A 242 -10.33 0.24 -3.22
CA PRO A 242 -9.87 1.46 -3.86
C PRO A 242 -10.69 2.70 -3.51
N ARG A 243 -10.08 3.88 -3.62
CA ARG A 243 -10.79 5.17 -3.52
C ARG A 243 -11.84 5.34 -4.61
N GLY A 244 -11.63 4.74 -5.78
CA GLY A 244 -12.60 4.73 -6.88
C GLY A 244 -13.80 3.80 -6.68
N ALA A 245 -13.83 2.95 -5.64
CA ALA A 245 -14.91 1.99 -5.42
C ALA A 245 -16.13 2.64 -4.73
N SER A 246 -17.26 2.65 -5.44
CA SER A 246 -18.52 3.21 -4.94
C SER A 246 -19.08 2.40 -3.75
N ALA A 247 -19.67 3.08 -2.76
CA ALA A 247 -20.11 2.44 -1.52
C ALA A 247 -21.22 1.37 -1.69
N GLY A 248 -22.04 1.47 -2.73
CA GLY A 248 -23.16 0.55 -2.99
C GLY A 248 -22.98 -0.39 -4.18
N ILE A 249 -21.80 -0.42 -4.81
CA ILE A 249 -21.52 -1.24 -5.98
C ILE A 249 -20.23 -2.01 -5.74
N ASN A 250 -20.32 -3.34 -5.71
CA ASN A 250 -19.14 -4.18 -5.50
C ASN A 250 -18.72 -4.83 -6.82
N LYS A 251 -17.82 -4.16 -7.53
CA LYS A 251 -17.05 -4.79 -8.61
C LYS A 251 -15.79 -5.40 -8.00
N VAL A 252 -15.64 -6.71 -8.12
CA VAL A 252 -14.58 -7.45 -7.40
C VAL A 252 -13.57 -8.02 -8.39
N HIS A 253 -12.29 -7.76 -8.14
CA HIS A 253 -11.16 -8.35 -8.86
C HIS A 253 -10.45 -9.35 -7.95
N ILE A 254 -10.51 -10.63 -8.31
CA ILE A 254 -9.83 -11.73 -7.62
C ILE A 254 -8.46 -11.97 -8.27
N PHE A 255 -7.39 -11.83 -7.49
CA PHE A 255 -6.03 -12.15 -7.91
C PHE A 255 -5.54 -13.44 -7.24
N PHE A 256 -5.17 -14.44 -8.04
CA PHE A 256 -4.58 -15.69 -7.56
C PHE A 256 -3.05 -15.64 -7.66
N SER A 257 -2.41 -15.69 -6.50
CA SER A 257 -0.97 -15.47 -6.36
C SER A 257 -0.11 -16.70 -6.71
N PRO A 258 1.14 -16.52 -7.19
CA PRO A 258 2.06 -17.62 -7.54
C PRO A 258 2.60 -18.49 -6.38
N GLY A 259 2.31 -18.18 -5.12
CA GLY A 259 2.66 -19.04 -3.97
C GLY A 259 4.11 -18.92 -3.54
N GLY A 260 4.99 -19.86 -3.91
CA GLY A 260 6.37 -19.99 -3.39
C GLY A 260 7.29 -18.77 -3.56
N VAL A 261 6.89 -17.77 -4.33
CA VAL A 261 7.57 -16.46 -4.43
C VAL A 261 6.89 -15.42 -3.54
N THR A 262 5.58 -15.53 -3.33
CA THR A 262 4.78 -14.60 -2.54
C THR A 262 4.51 -15.03 -1.10
N GLY A 263 4.95 -16.22 -0.71
CA GLY A 263 4.58 -16.84 0.56
C GLY A 263 3.10 -17.21 0.59
N ASP A 264 2.69 -17.84 1.69
CA ASP A 264 1.35 -18.44 1.83
C ASP A 264 0.32 -17.46 2.43
N SER A 265 0.61 -16.15 2.44
CA SER A 265 -0.36 -15.12 2.84
C SER A 265 -0.82 -14.29 1.64
N GLY A 266 -2.15 -14.08 1.50
CA GLY A 266 -2.73 -13.26 0.42
C GLY A 266 -2.29 -11.79 0.49
N LEU A 267 -1.75 -11.36 1.63
CA LEU A 267 -1.28 -10.01 1.92
C LEU A 267 -0.04 -9.65 1.08
N ASN A 268 1.00 -10.47 1.19
CA ASN A 268 2.27 -10.17 0.55
C ASN A 268 2.16 -10.21 -0.98
N ALA A 269 1.22 -10.98 -1.52
CA ALA A 269 0.98 -11.10 -2.95
C ALA A 269 0.55 -9.76 -3.59
N ALA A 270 -0.44 -9.08 -3.00
CA ALA A 270 -0.93 -7.80 -3.49
C ALA A 270 0.17 -6.73 -3.46
N LEU A 271 0.95 -6.70 -2.38
CA LEU A 271 2.08 -5.80 -2.19
C LEU A 271 3.25 -6.10 -3.13
N THR A 272 3.64 -7.38 -3.26
CA THR A 272 4.71 -7.82 -4.17
C THR A 272 4.35 -7.54 -5.63
N HIS A 273 3.08 -7.54 -6.01
CA HIS A 273 2.69 -7.20 -7.39
C HIS A 273 2.34 -5.71 -7.59
N GLY A 274 2.34 -4.91 -6.52
CA GLY A 274 1.92 -3.50 -6.54
C GLY A 274 0.46 -3.34 -7.00
N LEU A 275 -0.39 -4.31 -6.65
CA LEU A 275 -1.78 -4.31 -7.11
C LEU A 275 -2.62 -3.24 -6.40
N ARG A 276 -2.28 -2.85 -5.17
CA ARG A 276 -2.97 -1.77 -4.46
C ARG A 276 -2.76 -0.45 -5.18
N GLY A 277 -1.51 -0.06 -5.39
CA GLY A 277 -1.18 1.16 -6.16
C GLY A 277 -1.79 1.18 -7.57
N ALA A 278 -1.79 0.04 -8.26
CA ALA A 278 -2.38 -0.07 -9.60
C ALA A 278 -3.92 -0.01 -9.63
N SER A 279 -4.58 -0.38 -8.53
CA SER A 279 -6.06 -0.48 -8.47
C SER A 279 -6.71 0.67 -7.72
N ASP A 280 -5.97 1.53 -7.03
CA ASP A 280 -6.50 2.53 -6.11
C ASP A 280 -7.45 3.57 -6.74
N THR A 281 -7.22 3.94 -8.01
CA THR A 281 -8.12 4.82 -8.76
C THR A 281 -9.21 4.07 -9.52
N SER A 282 -9.21 2.75 -9.46
CA SER A 282 -10.21 1.91 -10.11
C SER A 282 -11.45 1.71 -9.23
N GLU A 283 -12.54 1.28 -9.85
CA GLU A 283 -13.76 0.86 -9.16
C GLU A 283 -13.71 -0.59 -8.64
N TRP A 284 -12.59 -1.30 -8.83
CA TRP A 284 -12.48 -2.74 -8.62
C TRP A 284 -11.86 -3.08 -7.26
N ILE A 285 -12.69 -3.54 -6.32
CA ILE A 285 -12.26 -4.06 -5.03
C ILE A 285 -11.36 -5.27 -5.29
N LEU A 286 -10.11 -5.21 -4.84
CA LEU A 286 -9.14 -6.28 -5.03
C LEU A 286 -9.25 -7.28 -3.88
N ILE A 287 -9.42 -8.55 -4.20
CA ILE A 287 -9.26 -9.66 -3.25
C ILE A 287 -8.10 -10.53 -3.72
N SER A 288 -7.06 -10.63 -2.92
CA SER A 288 -5.90 -11.47 -3.22
C SER A 288 -6.01 -12.82 -2.52
N VAL A 289 -6.00 -13.88 -3.32
CA VAL A 289 -5.97 -15.27 -2.90
C VAL A 289 -4.51 -15.72 -2.80
N PRO A 290 -4.06 -16.22 -1.64
CA PRO A 290 -2.71 -16.74 -1.49
C PRO A 290 -2.43 -17.88 -2.47
N GLY A 291 -1.18 -18.00 -2.90
CA GLY A 291 -0.73 -19.22 -3.54
C GLY A 291 -0.26 -20.21 -2.48
N ARG A 292 -0.06 -21.47 -2.86
CA ARG A 292 0.41 -22.54 -1.97
C ARG A 292 1.29 -23.50 -2.75
N GLU A 293 2.40 -23.95 -2.15
CA GLU A 293 3.30 -24.91 -2.77
C GLU A 293 3.77 -25.99 -1.77
N PRO A 294 3.43 -27.28 -2.00
CA PRO A 294 2.56 -27.80 -3.05
C PRO A 294 1.08 -27.45 -2.80
N GLY A 295 0.30 -27.21 -3.87
CA GLY A 295 -1.15 -27.08 -3.79
C GLY A 295 -1.71 -25.81 -4.44
N PHE A 296 -2.82 -25.32 -3.88
CA PHE A 296 -3.54 -24.11 -4.28
C PHE A 296 -4.49 -23.67 -3.16
N HIS A 297 -4.94 -22.42 -3.22
CA HIS A 297 -6.14 -21.95 -2.52
C HIS A 297 -7.21 -21.59 -3.55
N THR A 298 -8.47 -21.79 -3.15
CA THR A 298 -9.65 -21.36 -3.91
C THR A 298 -10.37 -20.24 -3.19
N ILE A 299 -11.38 -19.67 -3.84
CA ILE A 299 -12.33 -18.76 -3.19
C ILE A 299 -13.72 -18.98 -3.76
N SER A 300 -14.74 -18.87 -2.92
CA SER A 300 -16.15 -19.01 -3.27
C SER A 300 -16.91 -17.68 -3.18
N THR A 301 -18.10 -17.63 -3.79
CA THR A 301 -19.00 -16.46 -3.69
C THR A 301 -19.34 -16.11 -2.24
N SER A 302 -19.54 -17.09 -1.37
CA SER A 302 -19.82 -16.83 0.05
C SER A 302 -18.62 -16.25 0.79
N GLU A 303 -17.40 -16.70 0.48
CA GLU A 303 -16.17 -16.11 1.03
C GLU A 303 -15.97 -14.67 0.54
N ILE A 304 -16.22 -14.39 -0.75
CA ILE A 304 -16.18 -13.02 -1.30
C ILE A 304 -17.17 -12.13 -0.56
N ALA A 305 -18.43 -12.57 -0.43
CA ALA A 305 -19.48 -11.84 0.29
C ALA A 305 -19.13 -11.61 1.78
N GLY A 306 -18.54 -12.62 2.44
CA GLY A 306 -18.04 -12.51 3.80
C GLY A 306 -16.94 -11.46 3.93
N CYS A 307 -16.00 -11.43 2.98
CA CYS A 307 -14.95 -10.41 2.95
C CYS A 307 -15.48 -9.00 2.71
N LEU A 308 -16.46 -8.84 1.81
CA LEU A 308 -17.15 -7.56 1.60
C LEU A 308 -17.84 -7.10 2.89
N THR A 309 -18.57 -7.98 3.55
CA THR A 309 -19.25 -7.69 4.83
C THR A 309 -18.25 -7.27 5.90
N LYS A 310 -17.12 -7.97 6.01
CA LYS A 310 -16.06 -7.66 6.98
C LYS A 310 -15.49 -6.26 6.81
N VAL A 311 -15.40 -5.75 5.58
CA VAL A 311 -14.91 -4.40 5.29
C VAL A 311 -16.02 -3.34 5.21
N GLY A 312 -17.20 -3.64 5.76
CA GLY A 312 -18.32 -2.71 5.83
C GLY A 312 -19.04 -2.48 4.52
N ARG A 313 -18.95 -3.41 3.56
CA ARG A 313 -19.71 -3.39 2.30
C ARG A 313 -20.92 -4.32 2.38
N LEU A 314 -21.92 -4.07 1.56
CA LEU A 314 -22.98 -5.04 1.31
C LEU A 314 -22.39 -6.30 0.64
N PRO A 315 -22.99 -7.49 0.83
CA PRO A 315 -22.44 -8.74 0.29
C PRO A 315 -22.62 -8.92 -1.22
N ASP A 316 -23.54 -8.16 -1.84
CA ASP A 316 -23.92 -8.35 -3.24
C ASP A 316 -22.77 -8.01 -4.21
N ILE A 317 -22.46 -8.93 -5.11
CA ILE A 317 -21.39 -8.80 -6.11
C ILE A 317 -22.02 -8.37 -7.44
N THR A 318 -21.62 -7.21 -7.96
CA THR A 318 -22.12 -6.69 -9.23
C THR A 318 -21.41 -7.33 -10.42
N SER A 319 -20.10 -7.53 -10.33
CA SER A 319 -19.29 -8.07 -11.42
C SER A 319 -17.96 -8.64 -10.92
N LEU A 320 -17.43 -9.64 -11.63
CA LEU A 320 -16.16 -10.28 -11.33
C LEU A 320 -15.10 -10.06 -12.40
N ARG A 321 -13.87 -9.79 -11.96
CA ARG A 321 -12.64 -9.97 -12.73
C ARG A 321 -11.77 -11.01 -12.06
N LEU A 322 -11.18 -11.88 -12.86
CA LEU A 322 -10.28 -12.91 -12.39
C LEU A 322 -8.91 -12.69 -12.99
N SER A 323 -7.86 -12.85 -12.20
CA SER A 323 -6.50 -12.92 -12.72
C SER A 323 -5.64 -13.89 -11.95
N ALA A 324 -4.71 -14.53 -12.63
CA ALA A 324 -3.79 -15.46 -12.00
C ALA A 324 -2.38 -15.29 -12.58
N HIS A 325 -1.38 -15.33 -11.71
CA HIS A 325 0.03 -15.25 -12.12
C HIS A 325 0.78 -16.54 -11.81
N SER A 326 1.51 -17.06 -12.81
CA SER A 326 2.33 -18.27 -12.73
C SER A 326 1.52 -19.38 -12.05
N ARG A 327 2.05 -20.09 -11.05
CA ARG A 327 1.36 -21.18 -10.32
C ARG A 327 -0.01 -20.81 -9.73
N GLY A 328 -0.32 -19.52 -9.55
CA GLY A 328 -1.64 -19.06 -9.11
C GLY A 328 -2.78 -19.50 -10.02
N TYR A 329 -2.48 -19.84 -11.28
CA TYR A 329 -3.48 -20.38 -12.20
C TYR A 329 -4.17 -21.64 -11.65
N ARG A 330 -3.50 -22.41 -10.79
CA ARG A 330 -4.07 -23.61 -10.16
C ARG A 330 -5.26 -23.24 -9.27
N GLY A 331 -5.14 -22.20 -8.44
CA GLY A 331 -6.25 -21.73 -7.61
C GLY A 331 -7.45 -21.25 -8.43
N LEU A 332 -7.17 -20.51 -9.51
CA LEU A 332 -8.20 -20.09 -10.46
C LEU A 332 -8.89 -21.28 -11.14
N ARG A 333 -8.09 -22.23 -11.65
CA ARG A 333 -8.58 -23.46 -12.29
C ARG A 333 -9.53 -24.21 -11.37
N GLU A 334 -9.14 -24.39 -10.12
CA GLU A 334 -9.90 -25.15 -9.13
C GLU A 334 -11.17 -24.42 -8.67
N THR A 335 -11.08 -23.11 -8.51
CA THR A 335 -12.24 -22.26 -8.23
C THR A 335 -13.32 -22.39 -9.32
N ILE A 336 -12.92 -22.33 -10.60
CA ILE A 336 -13.84 -22.47 -11.73
C ILE A 336 -14.34 -23.91 -11.87
N ARG A 337 -13.44 -24.89 -11.78
CA ARG A 337 -13.77 -26.32 -11.91
C ARG A 337 -14.77 -26.76 -10.84
N GLY A 338 -14.60 -26.28 -9.61
CA GLY A 338 -15.50 -26.54 -8.49
C GLY A 338 -16.80 -25.73 -8.53
N ARG A 339 -16.99 -24.84 -9.53
CA ARG A 339 -18.14 -23.93 -9.63
C ARG A 339 -18.36 -23.10 -8.36
N LEU A 340 -17.27 -22.65 -7.73
CA LEU A 340 -17.33 -21.95 -6.45
C LEU A 340 -17.76 -20.48 -6.59
N ILE A 341 -17.68 -19.94 -7.81
CA ILE A 341 -18.08 -18.57 -8.14
C ILE A 341 -19.14 -18.59 -9.25
N ASP A 342 -19.96 -17.55 -9.28
CA ASP A 342 -20.88 -17.29 -10.40
C ASP A 342 -20.11 -16.79 -11.63
N THR A 343 -19.95 -17.68 -12.62
CA THR A 343 -19.24 -17.37 -13.86
C THR A 343 -19.99 -16.43 -14.80
N THR A 344 -21.31 -16.23 -14.60
CA THR A 344 -22.11 -15.32 -15.43
C THR A 344 -21.75 -13.85 -15.18
N SER A 345 -21.36 -13.52 -13.95
CA SER A 345 -20.89 -12.20 -13.52
C SER A 345 -19.46 -11.86 -13.98
N VAL A 346 -18.72 -12.80 -14.56
CA VAL A 346 -17.31 -12.60 -14.94
C VAL A 346 -17.20 -11.75 -16.21
N GLU A 347 -16.58 -10.58 -16.09
CA GLU A 347 -16.32 -9.65 -17.19
C GLU A 347 -14.98 -9.88 -17.89
N ARG A 348 -13.98 -10.39 -17.15
CA ARG A 348 -12.63 -10.58 -17.67
C ARG A 348 -11.87 -11.64 -16.89
N VAL A 349 -11.06 -12.42 -17.61
CA VAL A 349 -10.07 -13.35 -17.05
C VAL A 349 -8.70 -12.99 -17.61
N VAL A 350 -7.70 -12.80 -16.74
CA VAL A 350 -6.32 -12.51 -17.12
C VAL A 350 -5.37 -13.60 -16.63
N ILE A 351 -4.68 -14.26 -17.55
CA ILE A 351 -3.66 -15.27 -17.23
C ILE A 351 -2.28 -14.65 -17.48
N LEU A 352 -1.43 -14.63 -16.46
CA LEU A 352 -0.09 -14.06 -16.50
C LEU A 352 0.94 -15.19 -16.35
N ASP A 353 1.78 -15.36 -17.36
CA ASP A 353 2.83 -16.39 -17.46
C ASP A 353 2.42 -17.80 -16.99
N ALA A 354 1.22 -18.23 -17.37
CA ALA A 354 0.63 -19.49 -16.94
C ALA A 354 -0.25 -20.14 -18.03
N ASN A 355 0.20 -20.10 -19.28
CA ASN A 355 -0.57 -20.49 -20.46
C ASN A 355 -0.59 -22.02 -20.66
N HIS A 356 -1.11 -22.76 -19.68
CA HIS A 356 -1.16 -24.21 -19.66
C HIS A 356 -2.45 -24.77 -20.28
N GLY A 357 -2.39 -25.99 -20.83
CA GLY A 357 -3.55 -26.62 -21.49
C GLY A 357 -4.68 -26.99 -20.53
N ASP A 358 -4.36 -27.26 -19.26
CA ASP A 358 -5.33 -27.64 -18.23
C ASP A 358 -6.24 -26.48 -17.81
N ILE A 359 -5.73 -25.26 -17.68
CA ILE A 359 -6.57 -24.07 -17.44
C ILE A 359 -7.43 -23.73 -18.67
N ALA A 360 -6.88 -23.86 -19.88
CA ALA A 360 -7.65 -23.67 -21.12
C ALA A 360 -8.84 -24.65 -21.20
N HIS A 361 -8.62 -25.91 -20.84
CA HIS A 361 -9.66 -26.92 -20.79
C HIS A 361 -10.79 -26.55 -19.82
N VAL A 362 -10.45 -26.12 -18.59
CA VAL A 362 -11.46 -25.70 -17.61
C VAL A 362 -12.23 -24.46 -18.07
N LEU A 363 -11.54 -23.45 -18.61
CA LEU A 363 -12.19 -22.25 -19.13
C LEU A 363 -13.16 -22.57 -20.27
N SER A 364 -12.81 -23.49 -21.17
CA SER A 364 -13.69 -23.89 -22.29
C SER A 364 -15.03 -24.49 -21.86
N ARG A 365 -15.12 -25.00 -20.62
CA ARG A 365 -16.31 -25.64 -20.04
C ARG A 365 -16.98 -24.81 -18.93
N SER A 366 -16.47 -23.61 -18.66
CA SER A 366 -16.86 -22.80 -17.51
C SER A 366 -18.12 -21.94 -17.73
N GLY A 367 -18.56 -21.81 -18.99
CA GLY A 367 -19.58 -20.82 -19.39
C GLY A 367 -19.04 -19.40 -19.55
N ILE A 368 -17.76 -19.13 -19.20
CA ILE A 368 -17.12 -17.83 -19.44
C ILE A 368 -16.78 -17.73 -20.94
N PRO A 369 -17.28 -16.70 -21.66
CA PRO A 369 -16.93 -16.51 -23.06
C PRO A 369 -15.42 -16.33 -23.24
N ALA A 370 -14.81 -17.12 -24.14
CA ALA A 370 -13.37 -17.06 -24.39
C ALA A 370 -12.88 -15.67 -24.84
N SER A 371 -13.74 -14.84 -25.44
CA SER A 371 -13.44 -13.44 -25.79
C SER A 371 -13.14 -12.55 -24.58
N LYS A 372 -13.59 -12.94 -23.37
CA LYS A 372 -13.27 -12.27 -22.09
C LYS A 372 -11.92 -12.70 -21.52
N VAL A 373 -11.27 -13.72 -22.09
CA VAL A 373 -9.99 -14.27 -21.63
C VAL A 373 -8.83 -13.59 -22.35
N ILE A 374 -7.87 -13.11 -21.56
CA ILE A 374 -6.62 -12.51 -22.03
C ILE A 374 -5.47 -13.26 -21.38
N ALA A 375 -4.49 -13.68 -22.18
CA ALA A 375 -3.28 -14.33 -21.72
C ALA A 375 -2.06 -13.48 -22.07
N TYR A 376 -1.16 -13.29 -21.12
CA TYR A 376 0.15 -12.67 -21.31
C TYR A 376 1.23 -13.71 -21.04
N GLY A 377 1.85 -14.22 -22.10
CA GLY A 377 2.95 -15.18 -22.00
C GLY A 377 4.29 -14.46 -21.97
N VAL A 378 5.12 -14.74 -20.95
CA VAL A 378 6.52 -14.29 -20.92
C VAL A 378 7.38 -15.47 -21.36
N ASN A 379 7.41 -16.52 -20.55
CA ASN A 379 8.15 -17.76 -20.81
C ASN A 379 7.26 -18.85 -21.41
N THR A 380 5.94 -18.66 -21.32
CA THR A 380 4.95 -19.60 -21.81
C THR A 380 4.51 -19.29 -23.24
N GLY A 381 4.07 -20.34 -23.96
CA GLY A 381 3.52 -20.24 -25.32
C GLY A 381 2.13 -19.60 -25.36
N ASN A 382 1.44 -19.74 -26.49
CA ASN A 382 0.06 -19.26 -26.62
C ASN A 382 -0.90 -20.09 -25.75
N LEU A 383 -1.92 -19.45 -25.16
CA LEU A 383 -2.98 -20.17 -24.45
C LEU A 383 -3.81 -20.95 -25.49
N PRO A 384 -3.97 -22.28 -25.36
CA PRO A 384 -4.70 -23.09 -26.34
C PRO A 384 -6.22 -22.98 -26.11
N LEU A 385 -6.76 -21.77 -26.20
CA LEU A 385 -8.19 -21.47 -26.07
C LEU A 385 -8.63 -20.59 -27.24
N ALA A 386 -9.44 -21.14 -28.14
CA ALA A 386 -9.94 -20.42 -29.31
C ALA A 386 -10.71 -19.15 -28.87
N LYS A 387 -10.51 -18.04 -29.59
CA LYS A 387 -11.07 -16.69 -29.31
C LYS A 387 -10.51 -15.97 -28.08
N ALA A 388 -9.66 -16.60 -27.27
CA ALA A 388 -8.90 -15.88 -26.26
C ALA A 388 -7.84 -14.98 -26.92
N ARG A 389 -7.59 -13.82 -26.33
CA ARG A 389 -6.51 -12.93 -26.79
C ARG A 389 -5.23 -13.33 -26.09
N THR A 390 -4.18 -13.64 -26.86
CA THR A 390 -2.86 -13.93 -26.28
C THR A 390 -1.84 -12.91 -26.76
N PHE A 391 -1.06 -12.37 -25.82
CA PHE A 391 0.03 -11.46 -26.08
C PHE A 391 1.33 -12.10 -25.58
N ARG A 392 2.37 -12.05 -26.40
CA ARG A 392 3.72 -12.46 -26.00
C ARG A 392 4.50 -11.23 -25.56
N LEU A 393 5.01 -11.28 -24.34
CA LEU A 393 5.85 -10.23 -23.77
C LEU A 393 7.32 -10.69 -23.84
N PRO A 394 8.26 -9.87 -24.36
CA PRO A 394 9.65 -10.28 -24.46
C PRO A 394 10.27 -10.52 -23.07
N PRO A 395 10.79 -11.73 -22.75
CA PRO A 395 11.31 -12.05 -21.43
C PRO A 395 12.39 -11.09 -20.94
N GLY A 396 13.35 -10.76 -21.81
CA GLY A 396 14.43 -9.83 -21.48
C GLY A 396 13.91 -8.43 -21.13
N CYS A 397 12.87 -7.95 -21.83
CA CYS A 397 12.25 -6.67 -21.51
C CYS A 397 11.53 -6.72 -20.16
N MET A 398 10.78 -7.80 -19.89
CA MET A 398 10.05 -7.93 -18.61
C MET A 398 11.01 -7.99 -17.42
N ARG A 399 12.13 -8.71 -17.54
CA ARG A 399 13.18 -8.73 -16.52
C ARG A 399 13.78 -7.35 -16.31
N ALA A 400 14.15 -6.64 -17.36
CA ALA A 400 14.73 -5.29 -17.25
C ALA A 400 13.76 -4.27 -16.61
N ILE A 401 12.46 -4.34 -16.92
CA ILE A 401 11.41 -3.57 -16.25
C ILE A 401 11.33 -3.94 -14.77
N GLY A 402 11.28 -5.24 -14.45
CA GLY A 402 11.23 -5.75 -13.09
C GLY A 402 12.43 -5.28 -12.24
N TYR A 403 13.64 -5.40 -12.78
CA TYR A 403 14.86 -4.95 -12.12
C TYR A 403 14.86 -3.46 -11.85
N SER A 404 14.54 -2.67 -12.86
CA SER A 404 14.50 -1.22 -12.73
C SER A 404 13.46 -0.79 -11.69
N ARG A 405 12.28 -1.43 -11.70
CA ARG A 405 11.20 -1.11 -10.75
C ARG A 405 11.58 -1.45 -9.32
N LEU A 406 12.14 -2.64 -9.06
CA LEU A 406 12.52 -3.07 -7.71
C LEU A 406 13.56 -2.14 -7.09
N ILE A 407 14.54 -1.70 -7.87
CA ILE A 407 15.56 -0.76 -7.40
C ILE A 407 14.96 0.63 -7.17
N GLN A 408 14.11 1.12 -8.09
CA GLN A 408 13.39 2.38 -7.90
C GLN A 408 12.50 2.37 -6.67
N ASP A 409 11.81 1.25 -6.40
CA ASP A 409 11.02 1.06 -5.19
C ASP A 409 11.90 1.13 -3.93
N ALA A 410 13.06 0.45 -3.95
CA ALA A 410 14.01 0.45 -2.83
C ALA A 410 14.66 1.82 -2.57
N MET A 411 14.83 2.66 -3.61
CA MET A 411 15.30 4.05 -3.43
C MET A 411 14.40 4.87 -2.51
N VAL A 412 13.10 4.55 -2.48
CA VAL A 412 12.09 5.24 -1.68
C VAL A 412 11.90 4.53 -0.34
N THR A 413 11.66 3.21 -0.37
CA THR A 413 11.26 2.45 0.83
C THR A 413 12.43 2.03 1.72
N ARG A 414 13.67 2.14 1.23
CA ARG A 414 14.89 1.78 1.98
C ARG A 414 15.93 2.90 1.91
N PRO A 415 15.69 4.07 2.53
CA PRO A 415 16.57 5.24 2.42
C PRO A 415 17.99 5.02 2.96
N SER A 416 18.21 3.99 3.79
CA SER A 416 19.54 3.60 4.29
C SER A 416 20.32 2.72 3.31
N LEU A 417 19.68 2.22 2.24
CA LEU A 417 20.34 1.44 1.19
C LEU A 417 21.09 2.36 0.24
N SER A 418 22.43 2.27 0.22
CA SER A 418 23.24 2.98 -0.75
C SER A 418 23.13 2.33 -2.12
N ILE A 419 22.65 3.09 -3.10
CA ILE A 419 22.61 2.64 -4.50
C ILE A 419 23.75 3.31 -5.27
N PRO A 420 24.78 2.56 -5.71
CA PRO A 420 25.91 3.09 -6.46
C PRO A 420 25.50 3.79 -7.75
N SER A 421 26.26 4.80 -8.18
CA SER A 421 26.03 5.51 -9.45
C SER A 421 26.05 4.56 -10.66
N SER A 422 26.87 3.51 -10.61
CA SER A 422 26.94 2.45 -11.63
C SER A 422 25.65 1.64 -11.76
N ILE A 423 24.89 1.47 -10.67
CA ILE A 423 23.58 0.81 -10.68
C ILE A 423 22.50 1.79 -11.14
N ARG A 424 22.52 3.03 -10.62
CA ARG A 424 21.52 4.05 -10.98
C ARG A 424 21.51 4.36 -12.48
N SER A 425 22.69 4.43 -13.11
CA SER A 425 22.82 4.75 -14.53
C SER A 425 22.25 3.69 -15.47
N GLN A 426 22.03 2.45 -14.98
CA GLN A 426 21.45 1.35 -15.75
C GLN A 426 19.91 1.36 -15.74
N LEU A 427 19.26 2.10 -14.82
CA LEU A 427 17.82 2.01 -14.62
C LEU A 427 17.03 2.53 -15.83
N LEU A 428 15.97 1.81 -16.19
CA LEU A 428 14.99 2.28 -17.17
C LEU A 428 14.11 3.39 -16.58
N THR A 429 13.77 4.38 -17.39
CA THR A 429 12.69 5.32 -17.06
C THR A 429 11.37 4.59 -17.28
N LEU A 430 10.67 4.27 -16.19
CA LEU A 430 9.42 3.52 -16.25
C LEU A 430 8.22 4.46 -16.06
N PRO A 431 7.09 4.23 -16.76
CA PRO A 431 5.86 4.95 -16.48
C PRO A 431 5.32 4.60 -15.08
N ASN A 432 4.33 5.32 -14.59
CA ASN A 432 3.67 4.98 -13.32
C ASN A 432 3.07 3.56 -13.37
N ARG A 433 2.90 2.95 -12.19
CA ARG A 433 2.27 1.62 -12.08
C ARG A 433 0.84 1.68 -12.63
N GLY A 434 0.41 0.61 -13.30
CA GLY A 434 -0.89 0.56 -13.97
C GLY A 434 -0.93 1.21 -15.37
N CYS A 435 0.12 1.90 -15.80
CA CYS A 435 0.14 2.57 -17.11
C CYS A 435 0.60 1.69 -18.27
N PHE A 436 1.27 0.57 -18.04
CA PHE A 436 1.59 -0.35 -19.15
C PHE A 436 0.33 -1.02 -19.71
N THR A 437 0.21 -1.05 -21.03
CA THR A 437 -0.91 -1.66 -21.74
C THR A 437 -0.44 -2.37 -23.02
N THR A 438 -1.23 -3.30 -23.52
CA THR A 438 -1.10 -3.85 -24.88
C THR A 438 -2.05 -3.20 -25.89
N ALA A 439 -2.89 -2.25 -25.44
CA ALA A 439 -3.75 -1.48 -26.32
C ALA A 439 -2.93 -0.63 -27.30
N THR A 440 -3.46 -0.46 -28.51
CA THR A 440 -2.89 0.40 -29.55
C THR A 440 -3.37 1.84 -29.40
N ALA A 441 -4.65 2.04 -29.09
CA ALA A 441 -5.19 3.34 -28.70
C ALA A 441 -4.84 3.60 -27.23
N LEU A 442 -3.99 4.60 -27.00
CA LEU A 442 -3.52 4.99 -25.68
C LEU A 442 -4.36 6.15 -25.14
N SER A 443 -4.50 6.21 -23.81
CA SER A 443 -5.21 7.27 -23.10
C SER A 443 -4.51 7.61 -21.78
N GLY A 444 -4.53 8.87 -21.37
CA GLY A 444 -3.93 9.33 -20.11
C GLY A 444 -2.45 8.97 -20.01
N CYS A 445 -2.07 8.22 -18.96
CA CYS A 445 -0.69 7.82 -18.72
C CYS A 445 -0.22 6.59 -19.52
N GLN A 446 -1.10 5.98 -20.33
CA GLN A 446 -0.87 4.64 -20.87
C GLN A 446 0.34 4.59 -21.81
N VAL A 447 1.17 3.56 -21.64
CA VAL A 447 2.33 3.25 -22.48
C VAL A 447 2.17 1.85 -23.07
N ASN A 448 2.24 1.73 -24.40
CA ASN A 448 2.23 0.43 -25.04
C ASN A 448 3.52 -0.34 -24.69
N ILE A 449 3.38 -1.50 -24.05
CA ILE A 449 4.53 -2.26 -23.53
C ILE A 449 5.45 -2.77 -24.65
N ASN A 450 4.91 -3.13 -25.82
CA ASN A 450 5.71 -3.58 -26.95
C ASN A 450 6.50 -2.43 -27.58
N ALA A 451 5.90 -1.25 -27.69
CA ALA A 451 6.60 -0.05 -28.13
C ALA A 451 7.73 0.30 -27.15
N PHE A 452 7.44 0.34 -25.86
CA PHE A 452 8.44 0.57 -24.81
C PHE A 452 9.64 -0.39 -24.92
N CYS A 453 9.38 -1.68 -25.12
CA CYS A 453 10.45 -2.68 -25.27
C CYS A 453 11.31 -2.45 -26.51
N ARG A 454 10.72 -2.02 -27.64
CA ARG A 454 11.47 -1.70 -28.86
C ARG A 454 12.32 -0.46 -28.67
N ASP A 455 11.73 0.60 -28.13
CA ASP A 455 12.39 1.90 -27.97
C ASP A 455 13.56 1.82 -26.97
N ASN A 456 13.47 0.92 -25.99
CA ASN A 456 14.52 0.69 -24.99
C ASN A 456 15.43 -0.50 -25.28
N HIS A 457 15.36 -1.11 -26.48
CA HIS A 457 16.05 -2.36 -26.80
C HIS A 457 17.56 -2.34 -26.50
N GLY A 458 18.25 -1.24 -26.86
CA GLY A 458 19.69 -1.10 -26.59
C GLY A 458 20.04 -1.10 -25.10
N ARG A 459 19.26 -0.38 -24.28
CA ARG A 459 19.43 -0.35 -22.82
C ARG A 459 19.10 -1.69 -22.18
N ILE A 460 17.99 -2.31 -22.60
CA ILE A 460 17.58 -3.64 -22.15
C ILE A 460 18.70 -4.65 -22.40
N ASN A 461 19.29 -4.68 -23.60
CA ASN A 461 20.38 -5.61 -23.90
C ASN A 461 21.63 -5.38 -23.05
N THR A 462 21.93 -4.13 -22.70
CA THR A 462 23.02 -3.83 -21.76
C THR A 462 22.75 -4.35 -20.36
N ILE A 463 21.54 -4.14 -19.83
CA ILE A 463 21.11 -4.69 -18.53
C ILE A 463 21.26 -6.21 -18.53
N LEU A 464 20.78 -6.89 -19.59
CA LEU A 464 20.80 -8.35 -19.67
C LEU A 464 22.21 -8.93 -19.81
N ARG A 465 23.11 -8.26 -20.55
CA ARG A 465 24.52 -8.69 -20.62
C ARG A 465 25.25 -8.61 -19.28
N GLN A 466 24.81 -7.70 -18.41
CA GLN A 466 25.38 -7.51 -17.08
C GLN A 466 24.64 -8.31 -16.00
N GLU A 467 23.62 -9.11 -16.35
CA GLU A 467 22.73 -9.78 -15.38
C GLU A 467 23.49 -10.68 -14.37
N SER A 468 24.57 -11.33 -14.80
CA SER A 468 25.44 -12.13 -13.92
C SER A 468 26.68 -11.39 -13.39
N SER A 469 26.85 -10.11 -13.73
CA SER A 469 27.97 -9.29 -13.26
C SER A 469 27.75 -8.84 -11.81
N PRO A 470 28.80 -8.72 -10.98
CA PRO A 470 28.71 -8.09 -9.66
C PRO A 470 28.15 -6.66 -9.68
N LEU A 471 28.25 -5.97 -10.82
CA LEU A 471 27.73 -4.63 -11.04
C LEU A 471 26.37 -4.62 -11.77
N GLY A 472 25.78 -5.78 -12.02
CA GLY A 472 24.50 -5.92 -12.70
C GLY A 472 23.31 -5.68 -11.79
N LEU A 473 22.19 -5.23 -12.37
CA LEU A 473 20.96 -4.98 -11.62
C LEU A 473 20.46 -6.22 -10.86
N LYS A 474 20.51 -7.41 -11.48
CA LYS A 474 20.08 -8.66 -10.83
C LYS A 474 20.95 -9.01 -9.62
N CYS A 475 22.27 -8.95 -9.76
CA CYS A 475 23.18 -9.21 -8.65
C CYS A 475 22.95 -8.21 -7.51
N PHE A 476 22.77 -6.92 -7.83
CA PHE A 476 22.43 -5.92 -6.83
C PHE A 476 21.11 -6.24 -6.11
N ILE A 477 20.08 -6.64 -6.85
CA ILE A 477 18.78 -7.05 -6.30
C ILE A 477 18.93 -8.25 -5.38
N ASP A 478 19.66 -9.28 -5.79
CA ASP A 478 19.87 -10.50 -5.02
C ASP A 478 20.70 -10.23 -3.75
N SER A 479 21.80 -9.49 -3.86
CA SER A 479 22.68 -9.18 -2.72
C SER A 479 22.06 -8.25 -1.69
N ASN A 480 21.09 -7.42 -2.09
CA ASN A 480 20.37 -6.52 -1.18
C ASN A 480 18.96 -6.99 -0.85
N ASP A 481 18.57 -8.14 -1.40
CA ASP A 481 17.32 -8.80 -1.11
C ASP A 481 16.08 -7.93 -1.42
N LEU A 482 16.06 -7.35 -2.63
CA LEU A 482 15.02 -6.39 -3.03
C LEU A 482 13.73 -7.06 -3.50
N VAL A 483 13.77 -8.37 -3.75
CA VAL A 483 12.58 -9.15 -4.10
C VAL A 483 11.91 -9.61 -2.82
N ARG A 484 12.66 -10.27 -1.89
CA ARG A 484 12.17 -10.80 -0.60
C ARG A 484 13.22 -11.43 0.33
N PHE A 485 13.26 -10.97 1.60
CA PHE A 485 13.69 -11.65 2.85
C PHE A 485 14.24 -13.10 2.69
N GLY A 486 15.34 -13.29 1.93
CA GLY A 486 16.05 -14.57 1.76
C GLY A 486 15.72 -15.47 0.55
N THR A 487 15.24 -14.99 -0.61
CA THR A 487 15.09 -15.86 -1.82
C THR A 487 15.70 -15.29 -3.11
N ILE A 488 16.40 -16.14 -3.88
CA ILE A 488 17.17 -15.80 -5.09
C ILE A 488 16.26 -15.58 -6.30
N PHE A 489 16.54 -14.57 -7.14
CA PHE A 489 15.84 -14.32 -8.41
C PHE A 489 16.03 -15.49 -9.38
N SER A 490 14.94 -16.20 -9.69
CA SER A 490 14.88 -17.14 -10.83
C SER A 490 14.30 -16.43 -12.06
N ALA A 491 14.64 -16.92 -13.25
CA ALA A 491 14.37 -16.26 -14.54
C ALA A 491 12.87 -16.19 -14.96
N GLY A 492 11.92 -16.33 -14.04
CA GLY A 492 10.49 -16.40 -14.33
C GLY A 492 9.58 -15.91 -13.19
N VAL A 493 10.02 -14.91 -12.43
CA VAL A 493 9.13 -14.11 -11.55
C VAL A 493 8.63 -12.88 -12.30
#